data_AF-A0A026VS52-F1
#
_entry.id   AF-A0A026VS52-F1
#
_cell.length_a   1.000
_cell.length_b   1.000
_cell.length_c   1.000
_cell.angle_alpha   90.00
_cell.angle_beta   90.00
_cell.angle_gamma   90.00
#
_symmetry.space_group_name_H-M   'P 1'
#
loop_
_entity.id
_entity.type
_entity.pdbx_description
1 polymer ?
#
loop_
_entity_poly.entity_id
_entity_poly.type
_entity_poly.pdbx_seq_one_letter_code
_entity_poly.pdbx_strand_id
1 'polypeptide(L)'
;MPVLKFTLTVLAVAGCWRPTSWTSLSRNIIYNAYSAFVILTLYAFSMSQFVELVLNSDDAETFGDALFNIMISLLACYKTIVMRLNHESITMLVNSFTETPFKPLDLNESIIRQKFDKRIT
;
A
#
# COMPACT_ATOMS: atom_id res chain seq x y z
N MET A 1 15.19 7.41 -1.26
CA MET A 1 14.33 8.62 -1.36
C MET A 1 13.64 8.88 -0.02
N PRO A 2 14.01 9.94 0.72
CA PRO A 2 13.41 10.28 2.02
C PRO A 2 11.89 10.53 1.91
N VAL A 3 11.47 11.19 0.83
CA VAL A 3 10.08 11.55 0.53
C VAL A 3 9.10 10.36 0.61
N LEU A 4 9.48 9.22 0.04
CA LEU A 4 8.60 8.05 -0.04
C LEU A 4 8.69 7.16 1.21
N LYS A 5 9.67 7.40 2.09
CA LYS A 5 9.95 6.55 3.25
C LYS A 5 8.75 6.48 4.19
N PHE A 6 8.10 7.61 4.46
CA PHE A 6 6.90 7.65 5.30
C PHE A 6 5.77 6.84 4.70
N THR A 7 5.41 7.10 3.43
CA THR A 7 4.33 6.40 2.72
C THR A 7 4.56 4.88 2.67
N LEU A 8 5.77 4.43 2.32
CA LEU A 8 6.09 2.99 2.29
C LEU A 8 6.07 2.37 3.69
N THR A 9 6.39 3.13 4.74
CA THR A 9 6.31 2.67 6.12
C THR A 9 4.86 2.49 6.55
N VAL A 10 3.99 3.46 6.26
CA VAL A 10 2.53 3.33 6.51
C VAL A 10 1.98 2.12 5.77
N LEU A 11 2.38 1.94 4.51
CA LEU A 11 1.92 0.82 3.69
C LEU A 11 2.46 -0.54 4.17
N ALA A 12 3.64 -0.55 4.81
CA ALA A 12 4.17 -1.73 5.47
C ALA A 12 3.44 -2.05 6.78
N VAL A 13 3.11 -1.03 7.57
CA VAL A 13 2.28 -1.20 8.77
C VAL A 13 0.87 -1.65 8.42
N ALA A 14 0.33 -1.21 7.27
CA ALA A 14 -0.95 -1.68 6.76
C ALA A 14 -0.90 -3.11 6.17
N GLY A 15 0.26 -3.78 6.16
CA GLY A 15 0.42 -5.14 5.60
C GLY A 15 0.44 -5.20 4.07
N CYS A 16 0.34 -4.06 3.38
CA CYS A 16 0.25 -3.95 1.92
C CYS A 16 1.61 -3.91 1.21
N TRP A 17 2.67 -3.51 1.90
CA TRP A 17 4.01 -3.32 1.29
C TRP A 17 5.12 -3.97 2.09
N ARG A 18 5.86 -4.92 1.51
CA ARG A 18 7.02 -5.50 2.18
C ARG A 18 8.20 -4.51 2.18
N PRO A 19 8.77 -4.16 3.34
CA PRO A 19 9.97 -3.34 3.42
C PRO A 19 11.14 -4.01 2.70
N THR A 20 11.80 -3.27 1.81
CA THR A 20 12.96 -3.75 1.04
C THR A 20 14.22 -3.95 1.90
N SER A 21 14.27 -3.34 3.09
CA SER A 21 15.37 -3.48 4.05
C SER A 21 15.41 -4.85 4.76
N TRP A 22 14.37 -5.69 4.60
CA TRP A 22 14.27 -6.99 5.26
C TRP A 22 14.67 -8.11 4.30
N THR A 23 15.97 -8.40 4.24
CA THR A 23 16.56 -9.39 3.33
C THR A 23 16.61 -10.81 3.91
N SER A 24 16.50 -10.97 5.23
CA SER A 24 16.55 -12.30 5.87
C SER A 24 15.30 -13.12 5.55
N LEU A 25 15.51 -14.40 5.21
CA LEU A 25 14.44 -15.36 4.88
C LEU A 25 13.37 -15.46 5.98
N SER A 26 13.77 -15.47 7.25
CA SER A 26 12.85 -15.54 8.39
C SER A 26 11.91 -14.33 8.49
N ARG A 27 12.43 -13.10 8.37
CA ARG A 27 11.61 -11.88 8.35
C ARG A 27 10.65 -11.85 7.18
N ASN A 28 11.06 -12.38 6.02
CA ASN A 28 10.19 -12.48 4.85
C ASN A 28 9.01 -13.42 5.11
N ILE A 29 9.26 -14.58 5.71
CA ILE A 29 8.20 -15.54 6.05
C ILE A 29 7.23 -14.94 7.06
N ILE A 30 7.73 -14.34 8.14
CA ILE A 30 6.90 -13.70 9.17
C ILE A 30 6.04 -12.59 8.57
N TYR A 31 6.65 -11.73 7.75
CA TYR A 31 5.92 -10.64 7.12
C TYR A 31 4.89 -11.13 6.11
N ASN A 32 5.18 -12.19 5.35
CA ASN A 32 4.21 -12.79 4.44
C ASN A 32 3.03 -13.41 5.18
N ALA A 33 3.27 -14.08 6.32
CA ALA A 33 2.21 -14.58 7.18
C ALA A 33 1.35 -13.44 7.73
N TYR A 34 1.98 -12.36 8.19
CA TYR A 34 1.29 -11.15 8.65
C TYR A 34 0.44 -10.52 7.54
N SER A 35 1.00 -10.28 6.35
CA SER A 35 0.25 -9.76 5.21
C SER A 35 -0.92 -10.67 4.80
N ALA A 36 -0.71 -12.00 4.81
CA ALA A 36 -1.77 -12.94 4.50
C ALA A 36 -2.92 -12.85 5.53
N PHE A 37 -2.59 -12.71 6.81
CA PHE A 37 -3.56 -12.47 7.86
C PHE A 37 -4.35 -11.17 7.62
N VAL A 38 -3.67 -10.05 7.33
CA VAL A 38 -4.35 -8.78 7.02
C VAL A 38 -5.29 -8.89 5.82
N ILE A 39 -4.85 -9.57 4.74
CA ILE A 39 -5.67 -9.81 3.55
C ILE A 39 -6.90 -10.65 3.90
N LEU A 40 -6.74 -11.72 4.68
CA LEU A 40 -7.86 -12.54 5.14
C LEU A 40 -8.86 -11.73 5.96
N THR A 41 -8.38 -10.85 6.85
CA THR A 41 -9.24 -9.93 7.60
C THR A 41 -10.01 -8.96 6.70
N LEU A 42 -9.36 -8.39 5.68
CA LEU A 42 -10.01 -7.49 4.71
C LEU A 42 -11.10 -8.22 3.91
N TYR A 43 -10.84 -9.47 3.49
CA TYR A 43 -11.84 -10.28 2.79
C TYR A 43 -13.00 -10.68 3.71
N ALA A 44 -12.73 -11.06 4.96
CA ALA A 44 -13.78 -11.35 5.93
C ALA A 44 -14.67 -10.12 6.18
N PHE A 45 -14.06 -8.94 6.28
CA PHE A 45 -14.79 -7.68 6.40
C PHE A 45 -15.65 -7.39 5.16
N SER A 46 -15.10 -7.53 3.95
CA SER A 46 -15.87 -7.33 2.71
C SER A 46 -17.03 -8.34 2.58
N MET A 47 -16.84 -9.60 2.99
CA MET A 47 -17.91 -10.59 3.07
C MET A 47 -19.00 -10.19 4.07
N SER A 48 -18.65 -9.59 5.21
CA SER A 48 -19.66 -9.09 6.17
C SER A 48 -20.53 -7.99 5.57
N GLN A 49 -19.92 -7.08 4.80
CA GLN A 49 -20.65 -6.02 4.09
C GLN A 49 -21.54 -6.57 2.96
N PHE A 50 -21.12 -7.67 2.32
CA PHE A 50 -21.97 -8.37 1.36
C PHE A 50 -23.22 -8.95 2.01
N VAL A 51 -23.08 -9.56 3.18
CA VAL A 51 -24.24 -10.05 3.94
C VAL A 51 -25.17 -8.89 4.32
N GLU A 52 -24.62 -7.77 4.80
CA GLU A 52 -25.39 -6.57 5.12
C GLU A 52 -26.16 -6.02 3.91
N LEU A 53 -25.53 -5.98 2.73
CA LEU A 53 -26.18 -5.59 1.49
C LEU A 53 -27.38 -6.48 1.13
N VAL A 54 -27.19 -7.80 1.22
CA VAL A 54 -28.24 -8.77 0.87
C VAL A 54 -29.42 -8.72 1.85
N LEU A 55 -29.15 -8.47 3.13
CA LEU A 55 -30.19 -8.42 4.16
C LEU A 55 -30.99 -7.10 4.15
N ASN A 56 -30.38 -6.00 3.71
CA ASN A 56 -31.01 -4.67 3.71
C ASN A 56 -31.57 -4.26 2.33
N SER A 57 -32.04 -5.23 1.52
CA SER A 57 -32.53 -4.96 0.16
C SER A 57 -33.89 -4.24 0.08
N ASP A 58 -34.60 -4.15 1.20
CA ASP A 58 -36.00 -3.71 1.22
C ASP A 58 -36.14 -2.18 1.31
N ASP A 59 -35.15 -1.50 1.88
CA ASP A 59 -35.12 -0.04 2.00
C ASP A 59 -34.05 0.57 1.08
N ALA A 60 -34.47 1.46 0.18
CA ALA A 60 -33.59 1.99 -0.86
C ALA A 60 -32.44 2.85 -0.33
N GLU A 61 -32.65 3.56 0.80
CA GLU A 61 -31.62 4.39 1.43
C GLU A 61 -30.56 3.51 2.10
N THR A 62 -30.98 2.58 2.94
CA THR A 62 -30.11 1.62 3.62
C THR A 62 -29.35 0.72 2.63
N PHE A 63 -30.01 0.30 1.55
CA PHE A 63 -29.39 -0.44 0.47
C PHE A 63 -28.30 0.38 -0.23
N GLY A 64 -28.55 1.67 -0.49
CA GLY A 64 -27.57 2.58 -1.09
C GLY A 64 -26.30 2.72 -0.26
N ASP A 65 -26.45 2.88 1.06
CA ASP A 65 -25.32 2.95 2.00
C ASP A 65 -24.54 1.63 2.07
N ALA A 66 -25.25 0.49 2.14
CA ALA A 66 -24.62 -0.83 2.12
C ALA A 66 -23.87 -1.09 0.80
N LEU A 67 -24.44 -0.68 -0.34
CA LEU A 67 -23.79 -0.73 -1.65
C LEU A 67 -22.52 0.11 -1.70
N PHE A 68 -22.57 1.34 -1.18
CA PHE A 68 -21.40 2.20 -1.13
C PHE A 68 -20.28 1.56 -0.30
N ASN A 69 -20.61 1.05 0.88
CA ASN A 69 -19.66 0.42 1.78
C ASN A 69 -18.95 -0.79 1.14
N ILE A 70 -19.71 -1.69 0.50
CA ILE A 70 -19.09 -2.85 -0.17
C ILE A 70 -18.22 -2.45 -1.36
N MET A 71 -18.60 -1.42 -2.11
CA MET A 71 -17.77 -0.92 -3.22
C MET A 71 -16.43 -0.37 -2.71
N ILE A 72 -16.45 0.37 -1.61
CA ILE A 72 -15.23 0.89 -0.97
C ILE A 72 -14.35 -0.26 -0.45
N SER A 73 -14.93 -1.29 0.18
CA SER A 73 -14.14 -2.44 0.67
C SER A 73 -13.55 -3.29 -0.45
N LEU A 74 -14.31 -3.53 -1.52
CA LEU A 74 -13.83 -4.23 -2.72
C LEU A 74 -12.68 -3.45 -3.38
N LEU A 75 -12.79 -2.12 -3.47
CA LEU A 75 -11.72 -1.28 -3.99
C LEU A 75 -10.45 -1.35 -3.12
N ALA A 76 -10.61 -1.39 -1.78
CA ALA A 76 -9.49 -1.56 -0.87
C ALA A 76 -8.81 -2.93 -1.04
N CYS A 77 -9.60 -4.01 -1.18
CA CYS A 77 -9.09 -5.35 -1.46
C CYS A 77 -8.32 -5.39 -2.79
N TYR A 78 -8.92 -4.83 -3.85
CA TYR A 78 -8.30 -4.74 -5.17
C TYR A 78 -6.96 -3.99 -5.14
N LYS A 79 -6.93 -2.80 -4.51
CA LYS A 79 -5.68 -2.02 -4.36
C LYS A 79 -4.61 -2.80 -3.61
N THR A 80 -4.99 -3.53 -2.57
CA THR A 80 -4.06 -4.35 -1.78
C THR A 80 -3.44 -5.47 -2.64
N ILE A 81 -4.24 -6.16 -3.45
CA ILE A 81 -3.75 -7.20 -4.36
C ILE A 81 -2.83 -6.62 -5.43
N VAL A 82 -3.26 -5.55 -6.11
CA VAL A 82 -2.48 -4.90 -7.17
C VAL A 82 -1.14 -4.40 -6.65
N MET A 83 -1.11 -3.80 -5.45
CA MET A 83 0.13 -3.38 -4.81
C MET A 83 1.09 -4.55 -4.56
N ARG A 84 0.54 -5.71 -4.19
CA ARG A 84 1.32 -6.93 -3.91
C ARG A 84 1.87 -7.56 -5.19
N LEU A 85 1.05 -7.65 -6.24
CA LEU A 85 1.45 -8.20 -7.54
C LEU A 85 2.53 -7.35 -8.22
N ASN A 86 2.42 -6.02 -8.09
CA ASN A 86 3.36 -5.07 -8.69
C ASN A 86 4.51 -4.68 -7.74
N HIS A 87 4.72 -5.41 -6.64
CA HIS A 87 5.72 -5.07 -5.62
C HIS A 87 7.13 -4.92 -6.21
N GLU A 88 7.55 -5.86 -7.07
CA GLU A 88 8.85 -5.82 -7.74
C GLU A 88 8.96 -4.63 -8.71
N SER A 89 7.94 -4.38 -9.54
CA SER A 89 7.91 -3.27 -10.48
C SER A 89 7.97 -1.91 -9.78
N ILE A 90 7.22 -1.75 -8.68
CA ILE A 90 7.23 -0.53 -7.88
C ILE A 90 8.59 -0.39 -7.17
N THR A 91 9.16 -1.47 -6.66
CA THR A 91 10.49 -1.46 -6.03
C THR A 91 11.55 -1.02 -7.03
N MET A 92 11.53 -1.56 -8.25
CA MET A 92 12.43 -1.17 -9.33
C MET A 92 12.27 0.31 -9.68
N LEU A 93 11.04 0.81 -9.79
CA LEU A 93 10.77 2.23 -10.04
C LEU A 93 11.28 3.12 -8.90
N VAL A 94 11.12 2.71 -7.64
CA VAL A 94 11.61 3.46 -6.48
C VAL A 94 13.14 3.50 -6.45
N ASN A 95 13.79 2.38 -6.80
CA ASN A 95 15.25 2.29 -6.84
C ASN A 95 15.84 3.12 -7.98
N SER A 96 15.18 3.20 -9.14
CA SER A 96 15.67 3.98 -10.28
C SER A 96 15.88 5.46 -9.94
N PHE A 97 15.06 6.04 -9.04
CA PHE A 97 15.23 7.42 -8.56
C PHE A 97 16.49 7.67 -7.71
N THR A 98 17.17 6.62 -7.30
CA THR A 98 18.46 6.67 -6.59
C THR A 98 19.64 6.23 -7.45
N GLU A 99 19.35 5.70 -8.64
CA GLU A 99 20.33 5.23 -9.62
C GLU A 99 20.45 6.21 -10.79
N THR A 100 21.43 6.00 -11.67
CA THR A 100 21.57 6.78 -12.91
C THR A 100 20.36 6.51 -13.82
N PRO A 101 19.71 7.52 -14.41
CA PRO A 101 20.13 8.93 -14.56
C PRO A 101 19.65 9.89 -13.46
N PHE A 102 18.89 9.44 -12.47
CA PHE A 102 18.22 10.31 -11.49
C PHE A 102 19.04 10.59 -10.22
N LYS A 103 20.22 10.00 -10.11
CA LYS A 103 21.20 10.30 -9.06
C LYS A 103 21.82 11.68 -9.33
N PRO A 104 21.94 12.56 -8.33
CA PRO A 104 22.59 13.86 -8.50
C PRO A 104 24.04 13.68 -8.98
N LEU A 105 24.39 14.36 -10.06
CA LEU A 105 25.71 14.27 -10.70
C LEU A 105 26.66 15.35 -10.20
N ASP A 106 26.14 16.51 -9.82
CA ASP A 106 26.92 17.66 -9.38
C ASP A 106 26.52 18.14 -7.97
N LEU A 107 27.34 19.05 -7.44
CA LEU A 107 27.11 19.63 -6.11
C LEU A 107 25.84 20.49 -6.09
N ASN A 108 25.49 21.15 -7.19
CA ASN A 108 24.30 22.01 -7.25
C ASN A 108 23.01 21.18 -7.22
N GLU A 109 22.90 20.09 -7.96
CA GLU A 109 21.79 19.15 -7.90
C GLU A 109 21.67 18.52 -6.51
N SER A 110 22.79 18.21 -5.86
CA SER A 110 22.79 17.72 -4.48
C SER A 110 22.18 18.75 -3.50
N ILE A 111 22.57 20.03 -3.61
CA ILE A 111 22.03 21.13 -2.79
C ILE A 111 20.52 21.31 -3.05
N ILE A 112 20.10 21.27 -4.33
CA ILE A 112 18.69 21.38 -4.71
C ILE A 112 17.89 20.23 -4.10
N ARG A 113 18.37 18.98 -4.24
CA ARG A 113 17.70 17.79 -3.71
C ARG A 113 17.57 17.86 -2.18
N GLN A 114 18.63 18.27 -1.49
CA GLN A 114 18.59 18.44 -0.03
C GLN A 114 17.60 19.52 0.41
N LYS A 115 17.49 20.63 -0.34
CA LYS A 115 16.53 21.71 -0.05
C LYS A 115 15.08 21.21 -0.11
N PHE A 116 14.75 20.34 -1.06
CA PHE A 116 13.41 19.75 -1.17
C PHE A 116 13.18 18.62 -0.16
N ASP A 117 14.17 17.77 0.09
CA ASP A 117 14.05 16.70 1.10
C ASP A 117 13.77 17.28 2.51
N LYS A 118 14.35 18.43 2.85
CA LYS A 118 14.10 19.17 4.11
C LYS A 118 12.71 19.84 4.21
N ARG A 119 11.98 20.00 3.10
CA ARG A 119 10.61 20.54 3.15
C ARG A 119 9.57 19.45 3.44
N ILE A 120 9.96 18.20 3.23
CA ILE A 120 9.07 17.03 3.31
C ILE A 120 9.28 16.29 4.64
N THR A 121 10.44 16.46 5.28
CA THR A 121 10.83 15.89 6.58
C THR A 121 10.89 17.00 7.62
#